data_AF-A0A2V5WJ58-F1
#
_entry.id   AF-A0A2V5WJ58-F1
#
_cell.length_a   1.000
_cell.length_b   1.000
_cell.length_c   1.000
_cell.angle_alpha   90.00
_cell.angle_beta   90.00
_cell.angle_gamma   90.00
#
_symmetry.space_group_name_H-M   'P 1'
#
loop_
_entity.id
_entity.type
_entity.pdbx_description
1 polymer ?
#
loop_
_entity_poly.entity_id
_entity_poly.type
_entity_poly.pdbx_seq_one_letter_code
_entity_poly.pdbx_strand_id
1 'polypeptide(L)'
;MIRGSVCFKCKIMRGVHRVSLARTTLEDLSKDDVVRLAIERALEVIGEAANRFPAEFRAKYPDVEWRKIIGMRNVLIHGYDIVQSDVLWDTVQESLPTLLNQIEQMLRDLEKP
;
A
#
# COMPACT_ATOMS: atom_id res chain seq x y z
N MET A 1 4.57 0.27 26.92
CA MET A 1 3.69 0.35 25.72
C MET A 1 4.02 1.67 25.04
N ILE A 2 4.95 1.74 24.08
CA ILE A 2 4.69 1.99 22.65
C ILE A 2 6.06 1.80 21.94
N ARG A 3 6.62 0.59 21.97
CA ARG A 3 7.83 0.27 21.16
C ARG A 3 7.46 -0.28 19.77
N GLY A 4 6.20 -0.66 19.57
CA GLY A 4 5.67 -1.08 18.27
C GLY A 4 5.42 0.09 17.33
N SER A 5 4.79 1.18 17.80
CA SER A 5 4.26 2.27 16.94
C SER A 5 5.31 3.06 16.15
N VAL A 6 6.60 2.99 16.53
CA VAL A 6 7.69 3.63 15.77
C VAL A 6 8.07 2.83 14.51
N CYS A 7 7.85 1.51 14.49
CA CYS A 7 8.06 0.69 13.29
C CYS A 7 6.93 0.87 12.25
N PHE A 8 5.75 1.35 12.69
CA PHE A 8 4.54 1.57 11.89
C PHE A 8 4.72 2.72 10.90
N LYS A 9 5.28 3.84 11.38
CA LYS A 9 5.44 5.11 10.64
C LYS A 9 6.26 4.96 9.35
N CYS A 10 7.05 3.89 9.24
CA CYS A 10 8.15 3.84 8.29
C CYS A 10 7.97 2.85 7.14
N LYS A 11 7.13 1.80 7.20
CA LYS A 11 7.07 0.83 6.08
C LYS A 11 5.95 1.11 5.08
N ILE A 12 4.72 1.33 5.55
CA ILE A 12 3.60 1.65 4.65
C ILE A 12 3.78 3.05 4.07
N MET A 13 4.08 4.06 4.89
CA MET A 13 4.32 5.42 4.39
C MET A 13 5.55 5.50 3.47
N ARG A 14 6.64 4.75 3.70
CA ARG A 14 7.77 4.74 2.74
C ARG A 14 7.39 4.06 1.41
N GLY A 15 6.54 3.04 1.43
CA GLY A 15 6.02 2.41 0.21
C GLY A 15 5.14 3.39 -0.59
N VAL A 16 4.16 4.00 0.07
CA VAL A 16 3.22 4.94 -0.56
C VAL A 16 3.92 6.22 -1.02
N HIS A 17 4.82 6.80 -0.22
CA HIS A 17 5.53 8.02 -0.60
C HIS A 17 6.49 7.79 -1.78
N ARG A 18 7.07 6.59 -1.93
CA ARG A 18 7.88 6.24 -3.11
C ARG A 18 7.04 6.14 -4.38
N VAL A 19 5.81 5.63 -4.30
CA VAL A 19 4.89 5.57 -5.43
C VAL A 19 4.35 6.97 -5.77
N SER A 20 4.01 7.77 -4.76
CA SER A 20 3.45 9.12 -4.94
C SER A 20 4.46 10.16 -5.44
N LEU A 21 5.77 9.95 -5.24
CA LEU A 21 6.83 10.84 -5.73
C LEU A 21 7.27 10.53 -7.16
N ALA A 22 6.90 9.36 -7.68
CA ALA A 22 7.16 9.03 -9.06
C ALA A 22 6.21 9.88 -9.92
N ARG A 23 6.74 10.89 -10.61
CA ARG A 23 6.03 11.60 -11.68
C ARG A 23 5.88 10.64 -12.85
N THR A 24 4.96 9.70 -12.71
CA THR A 24 4.79 8.58 -13.62
C THR A 24 3.44 8.72 -14.30
N THR A 25 3.43 8.59 -15.61
CA THR A 25 2.21 8.49 -16.41
C THR A 25 1.82 7.02 -16.62
N LEU A 26 0.57 6.76 -17.02
CA LEU A 26 0.16 5.43 -17.46
C LEU A 26 1.07 4.89 -18.59
N GLU A 27 1.53 5.79 -19.46
CA GLU A 27 2.43 5.46 -20.56
C GLU A 27 3.79 4.97 -20.04
N ASP A 28 4.36 5.63 -19.04
CA ASP A 28 5.59 5.18 -18.37
C ASP A 28 5.41 3.80 -17.73
N LEU A 29 4.26 3.55 -17.09
CA LEU A 29 3.95 2.25 -16.48
C LEU A 29 3.80 1.13 -17.52
N SER A 30 3.40 1.48 -18.74
CA SER A 30 3.24 0.53 -19.85
C SER A 30 4.51 0.27 -20.67
N LYS A 31 5.48 1.20 -20.64
CA LYS A 31 6.68 1.18 -21.50
C LYS A 31 7.99 1.00 -20.74
N ASP A 32 7.99 1.24 -19.44
CA ASP A 32 9.16 1.12 -18.58
C ASP A 32 8.96 0.03 -17.53
N ASP A 33 9.58 -1.13 -17.78
CA ASP A 33 9.55 -2.28 -16.88
C ASP A 33 10.14 -1.95 -15.49
N VAL A 34 11.10 -1.02 -15.40
CA VAL A 34 11.68 -0.61 -14.12
C VAL A 34 10.65 0.14 -13.29
N VAL A 35 9.90 1.05 -13.92
CA VAL A 35 8.81 1.78 -13.27
C VAL A 35 7.72 0.82 -12.81
N ARG A 36 7.29 -0.10 -13.68
CA ARG A 36 6.28 -1.10 -13.36
C ARG A 36 6.71 -1.96 -12.17
N LEU A 37 7.90 -2.57 -12.23
CA LEU A 37 8.43 -3.41 -11.16
C LEU A 37 8.61 -2.64 -9.84
N ALA A 38 8.98 -1.35 -9.90
CA ALA A 38 9.09 -0.52 -8.71
C ALA A 38 7.73 -0.30 -8.03
N ILE A 39 6.67 -0.11 -8.81
CA ILE A 39 5.29 0.06 -8.30
C ILE A 39 4.77 -1.26 -7.74
N GLU A 40 4.89 -2.36 -8.48
CA GLU A 40 4.52 -3.70 -8.01
C GLU A 40 5.20 -4.00 -6.67
N ARG A 41 6.51 -3.76 -6.58
CA ARG A 41 7.26 -3.97 -5.34
C ARG A 41 6.77 -3.09 -4.19
N ALA A 42 6.40 -1.84 -4.46
CA ALA A 42 5.87 -0.96 -3.43
C ALA A 42 4.51 -1.45 -2.92
N LEU A 43 3.64 -1.91 -3.81
CA LEU A 43 2.34 -2.49 -3.47
C LEU A 43 2.49 -3.78 -2.65
N GLU A 44 3.43 -4.66 -2.99
CA GLU A 44 3.75 -5.84 -2.19
C GLU A 44 4.17 -5.48 -0.76
N VAL A 45 5.02 -4.46 -0.60
CA VAL A 45 5.48 -4.00 0.71
C VAL A 45 4.33 -3.44 1.55
N ILE A 46 3.38 -2.75 0.91
CA ILE A 46 2.16 -2.26 1.56
C ILE A 46 1.31 -3.44 2.04
N GLY A 47 1.06 -4.43 1.17
CA GLY A 47 0.28 -5.63 1.53
C GLY A 47 0.92 -6.47 2.64
N GLU A 48 2.24 -6.63 2.60
CA GLU A 48 3.00 -7.32 3.65
C GLU A 48 2.91 -6.60 4.99
N ALA A 49 3.01 -5.27 4.98
CA ALA A 49 2.86 -4.47 6.19
C ALA A 49 1.41 -4.52 6.73
N ALA A 50 0.41 -4.50 5.85
CA ALA A 50 -0.98 -4.68 6.23
C ALA A 50 -1.24 -6.05 6.89
N ASN A 51 -0.60 -7.11 6.40
CA ASN A 51 -0.74 -8.47 6.94
C ASN A 51 -0.14 -8.61 8.35
N ARG A 52 0.84 -7.78 8.69
CA ARG A 52 1.49 -7.81 10.01
C ARG A 52 0.66 -7.15 11.11
N PHE A 53 -0.44 -6.46 10.77
CA PHE A 53 -1.33 -5.92 11.80
C PHE A 53 -2.08 -7.04 12.52
N PRO A 54 -2.10 -7.03 13.87
CA PRO A 54 -2.98 -7.91 14.64
C PRO A 54 -4.44 -7.77 14.20
N ALA A 55 -5.22 -8.84 14.33
CA ALA A 55 -6.65 -8.82 14.00
C ALA A 55 -7.40 -7.73 14.79
N GLU A 56 -7.07 -7.54 16.07
CA GLU A 56 -7.65 -6.51 16.93
C GLU A 56 -7.39 -5.09 16.40
N PHE A 57 -6.20 -4.83 15.86
CA PHE A 57 -5.88 -3.52 15.28
C PHE A 57 -6.70 -3.28 14.00
N ARG A 58 -6.78 -4.29 13.14
CA ARG A 58 -7.57 -4.21 11.90
C ARG A 58 -9.06 -4.01 12.21
N ALA A 59 -9.56 -4.64 13.27
CA ALA A 59 -10.94 -4.48 13.73
C ALA A 59 -11.25 -3.06 14.24
N LYS A 60 -10.24 -2.30 14.72
CA LYS A 60 -10.41 -0.89 15.11
C LYS A 60 -10.65 0.03 13.90
N TYR A 61 -10.22 -0.37 12.71
CA TYR A 61 -10.35 0.42 11.47
C TYR A 61 -11.05 -0.42 10.40
N PRO A 62 -12.37 -0.68 10.55
CA PRO A 62 -13.11 -1.57 9.66
C PRO A 62 -13.31 -0.99 8.25
N ASP A 63 -13.25 0.33 8.09
CA ASP A 63 -13.40 1.02 6.79
C ASP A 63 -12.20 0.80 5.86
N VAL A 64 -11.12 0.22 6.38
CA VAL A 64 -9.94 -0.13 5.60
C VAL A 64 -10.14 -1.52 5.05
N GLU A 65 -10.00 -1.65 3.73
CA GLU A 65 -10.13 -2.91 2.99
C GLU A 65 -8.93 -3.84 3.21
N TRP A 66 -8.64 -4.22 4.46
CA TRP A 66 -7.46 -4.98 4.87
C TRP A 66 -7.28 -6.26 4.07
N ARG A 67 -8.36 -7.00 3.83
CA ARG A 67 -8.32 -8.24 3.05
C ARG A 67 -7.91 -8.00 1.61
N LYS A 68 -8.42 -6.92 0.99
CA LYS A 68 -8.07 -6.55 -0.38
C LYS A 68 -6.60 -6.14 -0.48
N ILE A 69 -6.13 -5.33 0.46
CA ILE A 69 -4.73 -4.86 0.51
C ILE A 69 -3.76 -6.04 0.71
N ILE A 70 -4.08 -6.98 1.60
CA ILE A 70 -3.27 -8.19 1.82
C ILE A 70 -3.35 -9.12 0.61
N GLY A 71 -4.54 -9.28 0.01
CA GLY A 71 -4.76 -10.13 -1.16
C GLY A 71 -3.99 -9.65 -2.39
N MET A 72 -3.88 -8.33 -2.58
CA MET A 72 -3.10 -7.72 -3.67
C MET A 72 -1.65 -8.21 -3.70
N ARG A 73 -0.98 -8.31 -2.54
CA ARG A 73 0.36 -8.91 -2.43
C ARG A 73 0.41 -10.32 -3.03
N ASN A 74 -0.60 -11.14 -2.76
CA ASN A 74 -0.61 -12.52 -3.27
C ASN A 74 -0.82 -12.56 -4.79
N VAL A 75 -1.64 -11.65 -5.33
CA VAL A 75 -1.82 -11.51 -6.78
C VAL A 75 -0.51 -11.07 -7.44
N LEU A 76 0.19 -10.09 -6.86
CA LEU A 76 1.46 -9.59 -7.41
C LEU A 76 2.58 -10.63 -7.34
N ILE A 77 2.61 -11.49 -6.30
CA ILE A 77 3.66 -12.53 -6.18
C ILE A 77 3.36 -13.76 -7.05
N HIS A 78 2.10 -14.17 -7.17
CA HIS A 78 1.73 -15.45 -7.81
C HIS A 78 1.13 -15.30 -9.22
N GLY A 79 0.62 -14.12 -9.56
CA GLY A 79 0.03 -13.82 -10.86
C GLY A 79 0.69 -12.63 -11.54
N TYR A 80 1.99 -12.40 -11.29
CA TYR A 80 2.75 -11.28 -11.88
C TYR A 80 2.70 -11.25 -13.42
N ASP A 81 2.50 -12.41 -14.05
CA ASP A 81 2.38 -12.60 -15.50
C ASP A 81 1.01 -12.17 -16.07
N ILE A 82 -0.03 -12.13 -15.23
CA ILE A 82 -1.40 -11.78 -15.63
C ILE A 82 -1.83 -10.36 -15.20
N VAL A 83 -1.05 -9.70 -14.35
CA VAL A 83 -1.34 -8.33 -13.91
C VAL A 83 -1.20 -7.38 -15.08
N GLN A 84 -2.29 -6.69 -15.40
CA GLN A 84 -2.33 -5.70 -16.47
C GLN A 84 -1.97 -4.31 -15.94
N SER A 85 -1.31 -3.51 -16.78
CA SER A 85 -0.82 -2.17 -16.40
C SER A 85 -1.94 -1.20 -16.03
N ASP A 86 -3.12 -1.35 -16.60
CA ASP A 86 -4.33 -0.59 -16.26
C ASP A 86 -4.78 -0.84 -14.81
N VAL A 87 -4.82 -2.10 -14.36
CA VAL A 87 -5.19 -2.47 -12.98
C VAL A 87 -4.17 -1.92 -11.97
N LEU A 88 -2.88 -1.99 -12.32
CA LEU A 88 -1.81 -1.37 -11.52
C LEU A 88 -2.00 0.15 -11.43
N TRP A 89 -2.30 0.80 -12.56
CA TRP A 89 -2.51 2.23 -12.63
C TRP A 89 -3.73 2.68 -11.83
N ASP A 90 -4.87 2.00 -11.95
CA ASP A 90 -6.08 2.28 -11.17
C ASP A 90 -5.84 2.10 -9.67
N THR A 91 -5.04 1.09 -9.30
CA THR A 91 -4.63 0.91 -7.89
C THR A 91 -3.83 2.11 -7.40
N VAL A 92 -2.93 2.64 -8.23
CA VAL A 92 -2.09 3.80 -7.92
C VAL A 92 -2.88 5.10 -7.85
N GLN A 93 -3.82 5.33 -8.78
CA GLN A 93 -4.56 6.59 -8.86
C GLN A 93 -5.75 6.66 -7.90
N GLU A 94 -6.45 5.56 -7.68
CA GLU A 94 -7.73 5.57 -6.94
C GLU A 94 -7.60 4.98 -5.54
N SER A 95 -6.99 3.79 -5.44
CA SER A 95 -6.96 3.03 -4.19
C SER A 95 -5.89 3.52 -3.22
N LEU A 96 -4.71 3.86 -3.74
CA LEU A 96 -3.55 4.30 -2.95
C LEU A 96 -3.78 5.62 -2.21
N PRO A 97 -4.35 6.68 -2.83
CA PRO A 97 -4.63 7.93 -2.11
C PRO A 97 -5.66 7.76 -1.00
N THR A 98 -6.70 6.94 -1.24
CA THR A 98 -7.69 6.61 -0.22
C THR A 98 -7.04 5.91 0.97
N LEU A 99 -6.19 4.91 0.71
CA LEU A 99 -5.46 4.20 1.77
C LEU A 99 -4.51 5.14 2.54
N LEU A 100 -3.84 6.07 1.85
CA LEU A 100 -2.97 7.07 2.49
C LEU A 100 -3.76 7.93 3.48
N ASN A 101 -4.90 8.48 3.06
CA ASN A 101 -5.76 9.28 3.94
C ASN A 101 -6.23 8.50 5.17
N GLN A 102 -6.61 7.23 4.98
CA GLN A 102 -6.99 6.36 6.09
C GLN A 102 -5.83 6.14 7.07
N ILE A 103 -4.62 5.87 6.56
CA ILE A 103 -3.43 5.66 7.41
C ILE A 103 -3.07 6.93 8.17
N GLU A 104 -3.11 8.09 7.52
CA GLU A 104 -2.87 9.37 8.19
C GLU A 104 -3.86 9.59 9.33
N GLN A 105 -5.13 9.22 9.14
CA GLN A 105 -6.13 9.30 10.18
C GLN A 105 -5.82 8.34 11.34
N MET A 106 -5.44 7.09 11.04
CA MET A 106 -5.01 6.13 12.07
C MET A 106 -3.83 6.65 12.88
N LEU A 107 -2.85 7.29 12.23
CA LEU A 107 -1.70 7.88 12.89
C LEU A 107 -2.12 8.98 13.85
N ARG A 108 -3.01 9.88 13.42
CA ARG A 108 -3.58 10.92 14.29
C ARG A 108 -4.30 10.34 15.51
N ASP A 109 -5.05 9.25 15.34
CA ASP A 109 -5.77 8.61 16.44
C ASP A 109 -4.86 7.87 17.43
N LEU A 110 -3.66 7.44 16.99
CA LEU A 110 -2.65 6.83 17.85
C LEU A 110 -1.79 7.86 18.59
N GLU A 111 -1.74 9.11 18.11
CA GLU A 111 -1.04 10.23 18.75
C GLU A 111 -1.92 10.96 19.79
N LYS A 112 -3.22 10.65 19.85
CA LYS A 112 -4.11 11.16 20.90
C LYS A 112 -3.77 10.51 22.25
N PRO A 113 -3.59 11.32 23.33
CA PRO A 113 -3.17 10.85 24.64
C PRO A 113 -4.24 10.01 25.36
#